data_AF-A0A1G2BG82-F1
#
_entry.id   AF-A0A1G2BG82-F1
#
_cell.length_a   1.000
_cell.length_b   1.000
_cell.length_c   1.000
_cell.angle_alpha   90.00
_cell.angle_beta   90.00
_cell.angle_gamma   90.00
#
_symmetry.space_group_name_H-M   'P 1'
#
loop_
_entity.id
_entity.type
_entity.pdbx_description
1 polymer ?
#
loop_
_entity_poly.entity_id
_entity_poly.type
_entity_poly.pdbx_seq_one_letter_code
_entity_poly.pdbx_strand_id
1 'polypeptide(L)'
;MLTRKNTFYLFSSLDLITFIINFGLLARLVVGLPKDYDNTLFFLLAVLQILFLLSLLLTAYLHFKKQEKALILYYPQLVWRALFFTWSFGFIFLIESLFFATTLHYILIVIVIVAELARLTMNIKIQKEMKNNKLNI
;
A
#
# COMPACT_ATOMS: atom_id res chain seq x y z
N MET A 1 -15.98 16.91 -7.58
CA MET A 1 -14.61 17.38 -7.25
C MET A 1 -14.34 16.98 -5.79
N LEU A 2 -13.56 15.92 -5.53
CA LEU A 2 -13.20 15.58 -4.14
C LEU A 2 -12.38 16.75 -3.57
N THR A 3 -12.81 17.31 -2.44
CA THR A 3 -12.05 18.36 -1.75
C THR A 3 -10.72 17.78 -1.28
N ARG A 4 -9.61 18.55 -1.34
CA ARG A 4 -8.24 18.08 -1.00
C ARG A 4 -8.17 17.31 0.33
N LYS A 5 -8.97 17.72 1.31
CA LYS A 5 -9.06 17.06 2.63
C LYS A 5 -9.58 15.62 2.49
N ASN A 6 -10.61 15.40 1.68
CA ASN A 6 -11.22 14.09 1.48
C ASN A 6 -10.26 13.13 0.77
N THR A 7 -9.40 13.62 -0.12
CA THR A 7 -8.39 12.79 -0.81
C THR A 7 -7.33 12.24 0.16
N PHE A 8 -6.85 13.05 1.11
CA PHE A 8 -5.91 12.57 2.14
C PHE A 8 -6.53 11.52 3.06
N TYR A 9 -7.79 11.73 3.47
CA TYR A 9 -8.50 10.73 4.27
C TYR A 9 -8.72 9.44 3.48
N LEU A 10 -9.12 9.53 2.20
CA LEU A 10 -9.27 8.37 1.33
C LEU A 10 -7.96 7.57 1.24
N PHE A 11 -6.84 8.23 0.98
CA PHE A 11 -5.53 7.56 0.88
C PHE A 11 -5.09 6.94 2.20
N SER A 12 -5.29 7.64 3.32
CA SER A 12 -5.04 7.13 4.66
C SER A 12 -5.90 5.89 4.96
N SER A 13 -7.19 5.92 4.60
CA SER A 13 -8.10 4.78 4.75
C SER A 13 -7.68 3.59 3.88
N LEU A 14 -7.27 3.82 2.63
CA LEU A 14 -6.79 2.74 1.75
C LEU A 14 -5.53 2.06 2.31
N ASP A 15 -4.59 2.82 2.88
CA ASP A 15 -3.39 2.25 3.52
C ASP A 15 -3.74 1.44 4.77
N LEU A 16 -4.67 1.94 5.59
CA LEU A 16 -5.13 1.25 6.78
C LEU A 16 -5.86 -0.06 6.44
N ILE A 17 -6.73 -0.04 5.42
CA ILE A 17 -7.41 -1.25 4.91
C ILE A 17 -6.38 -2.25 4.39
N THR A 18 -5.40 -1.79 3.61
CA THR A 18 -4.32 -2.65 3.10
C THR A 18 -3.54 -3.29 4.24
N PHE A 19 -3.24 -2.52 5.28
CA PHE A 19 -2.59 -3.02 6.49
C PHE A 19 -3.42 -4.12 7.15
N ILE A 20 -4.71 -3.88 7.40
CA ILE A 20 -5.59 -4.85 8.07
C ILE A 20 -5.63 -6.18 7.31
N ILE A 21 -5.80 -6.13 5.98
CA ILE A 21 -5.84 -7.33 5.13
C ILE A 21 -4.51 -8.10 5.22
N ASN A 22 -3.40 -7.39 5.06
CA ASN A 22 -2.07 -8.02 5.01
C ASN A 22 -1.55 -8.47 6.38
N PHE A 23 -1.98 -7.82 7.46
CA PHE A 23 -1.68 -8.25 8.82
C PHE A 23 -2.32 -9.60 9.13
N GLY A 24 -3.59 -9.81 8.71
CA GLY A 24 -4.27 -11.09 8.85
C GLY A 24 -3.56 -12.23 8.09
N LEU A 25 -3.00 -11.94 6.91
CA LEU A 25 -2.23 -12.89 6.12
C LEU A 25 -0.88 -13.22 6.75
N LEU A 26 -0.15 -12.21 7.22
CA LEU A 26 1.10 -12.40 7.94
C LEU A 26 0.89 -13.29 9.19
N ALA A 27 -0.18 -13.06 9.96
CA ALA A 27 -0.49 -13.88 11.13
C ALA A 27 -0.71 -15.35 10.76
N ARG A 28 -1.37 -15.64 9.63
CA ARG A 28 -1.55 -17.02 9.13
C ARG A 28 -0.24 -17.64 8.65
N LEU A 29 0.58 -16.86 7.95
CA LEU A 29 1.90 -17.29 7.52
C LEU A 29 2.77 -17.65 8.72
N VAL A 30 2.84 -16.81 9.76
CA VAL A 30 3.69 -17.07 10.94
C VAL A 30 3.21 -18.28 11.76
N VAL A 31 1.89 -18.51 11.87
CA VAL A 31 1.32 -19.61 12.68
C VAL A 31 1.27 -20.95 11.93
N GLY A 32 1.18 -20.94 10.60
CA GLY A 32 0.96 -22.14 9.78
C GLY A 32 2.22 -22.80 9.21
N LEU A 33 3.43 -22.41 9.63
CA LEU A 33 4.66 -22.85 8.97
C LEU A 33 5.04 -24.30 9.27
N PRO A 34 5.30 -25.11 8.22
CA PRO A 34 6.01 -26.37 8.37
C PRO A 34 7.42 -26.09 8.87
N LYS A 35 7.89 -26.86 9.86
CA LYS A 35 9.20 -26.68 10.52
C LYS A 35 10.43 -26.90 9.61
N ASP A 36 10.21 -27.39 8.39
CA ASP A 36 11.26 -27.96 7.53
C ASP A 36 11.63 -27.07 6.31
N TYR A 37 11.07 -25.87 6.18
CA TYR A 37 11.45 -24.92 5.12
C TYR A 37 12.73 -24.15 5.49
N ASP A 38 13.51 -23.77 4.47
CA ASP A 38 14.74 -22.98 4.61
C ASP A 38 14.47 -21.66 5.37
N ASN A 39 14.75 -21.70 6.68
CA ASN A 39 14.26 -20.73 7.64
C ASN A 39 14.78 -19.31 7.38
N THR A 40 15.92 -19.15 6.70
CA THR A 40 16.56 -17.84 6.51
C THR A 40 15.83 -16.98 5.49
N LEU A 41 15.51 -17.51 4.31
CA LEU A 41 14.79 -16.75 3.27
C LEU A 41 13.38 -16.40 3.73
N PHE A 42 12.69 -17.35 4.36
CA PHE A 42 11.35 -17.14 4.88
C PHE A 42 11.33 -16.09 6.00
N PHE A 43 12.27 -16.18 6.95
CA PHE A 43 12.41 -15.18 8.01
C PHE A 43 12.68 -13.79 7.44
N LEU A 44 13.56 -13.68 6.42
CA LEU A 44 13.82 -12.41 5.75
C LEU A 44 12.55 -11.83 5.12
N LEU A 45 11.78 -12.64 4.38
CA LEU A 45 10.51 -12.21 3.78
C LEU A 45 9.49 -11.77 4.83
N ALA A 46 9.38 -12.48 5.95
CA ALA A 46 8.51 -12.10 7.06
C ALA A 46 8.92 -10.76 7.68
N VAL A 47 10.22 -10.53 7.91
CA VAL A 47 10.75 -9.25 8.40
C VAL A 47 10.45 -8.12 7.42
N LEU A 48 10.70 -8.32 6.12
CA LEU A 48 10.38 -7.33 5.08
C LEU A 48 8.89 -7.01 5.02
N GLN A 49 8.02 -8.02 5.16
CA GLN A 49 6.58 -7.85 5.20
C GLN A 49 6.14 -7.05 6.45
N ILE A 50 6.73 -7.32 7.62
CA ILE A 50 6.48 -6.55 8.85
C ILE A 50 6.89 -5.09 8.67
N LEU A 51 8.10 -4.83 8.14
CA LEU A 51 8.58 -3.48 7.86
C LEU A 51 7.65 -2.74 6.89
N PHE A 52 7.19 -3.44 5.85
CA PHE A 52 6.21 -2.90 4.91
C PHE A 52 4.90 -2.54 5.60
N LEU A 53 4.32 -3.42 6.43
CA LEU A 53 3.10 -3.15 7.20
C LEU A 53 3.24 -1.94 8.12
N LEU A 54 4.36 -1.84 8.85
CA LEU A 54 4.65 -0.68 9.70
C LEU A 54 4.74 0.60 8.89
N SER A 55 5.35 0.52 7.70
CA SER A 55 5.42 1.66 6.79
C SER A 55 4.03 2.10 6.34
N LEU A 56 3.09 1.19 6.08
CA LEU A 56 1.70 1.53 5.71
C LEU A 56 1.00 2.33 6.81
N LEU A 57 1.14 1.90 8.07
CA LEU A 57 0.60 2.64 9.23
C LEU A 57 1.20 4.04 9.32
N LEU A 58 2.53 4.15 9.15
CA LEU A 58 3.21 5.42 9.21
C LEU A 58 2.75 6.36 8.09
N THR A 59 2.63 5.86 6.86
CA THR A 59 2.12 6.66 5.73
C THR A 59 0.66 7.07 5.92
N ALA A 60 -0.19 6.17 6.45
CA ALA A 60 -1.58 6.48 6.78
C ALA A 60 -1.67 7.61 7.81
N TYR A 61 -0.87 7.54 8.87
CA TYR A 61 -0.79 8.58 9.91
C TYR A 61 -0.32 9.92 9.34
N LEU A 62 0.72 9.92 8.50
CA LEU A 62 1.27 11.14 7.91
C LEU A 62 0.31 11.76 6.89
N HIS A 63 -0.44 10.96 6.13
CA HIS A 63 -1.52 11.44 5.27
C HIS A 63 -2.65 12.09 6.09
N PHE A 64 -3.03 11.50 7.23
CA PHE A 64 -4.01 12.09 8.14
C PHE A 64 -3.55 13.45 8.69
N LYS A 65 -2.25 13.57 9.03
CA LYS A 65 -1.61 14.82 9.47
C LYS A 65 -1.24 15.76 8.31
N LYS A 66 -1.48 15.37 7.05
CA LYS A 66 -1.18 16.14 5.83
C LYS A 66 0.29 16.58 5.74
N GLN A 67 1.21 15.70 6.11
CA GLN A 67 2.64 15.97 6.07
C GLN A 67 3.25 15.55 4.73
N GLU A 68 4.18 16.34 4.20
CA GLU A 68 4.86 16.04 2.92
C GLU A 68 5.69 14.74 3.00
N LYS A 69 6.17 14.40 4.20
CA LYS A 69 6.90 13.16 4.48
C LYS A 69 6.13 11.89 4.13
N ALA A 70 4.80 11.95 4.05
CA ALA A 70 3.98 10.83 3.57
C ALA A 70 4.36 10.40 2.15
N LEU A 71 4.68 11.36 1.27
CA LEU A 71 5.06 11.08 -0.11
C LEU A 71 6.41 10.36 -0.18
N ILE A 72 7.37 10.79 0.64
CA ILE A 72 8.72 10.20 0.69
C ILE A 72 8.64 8.72 1.10
N LEU A 73 7.76 8.37 2.03
CA LEU A 73 7.56 6.97 2.44
C LEU A 73 6.72 6.18 1.42
N TYR A 74 5.80 6.84 0.72
CA TYR A 74 4.95 6.19 -0.28
C TYR A 74 5.74 5.73 -1.54
N TYR A 75 6.81 6.43 -1.92
CA TYR A 75 7.66 6.03 -3.06
C TYR A 75 8.29 4.63 -2.92
N PRO A 76 9.08 4.32 -1.88
CA PRO A 76 9.63 2.98 -1.69
C PRO A 76 8.52 1.95 -1.41
N GLN A 77 7.38 2.37 -0.84
CA GLN A 77 6.22 1.49 -0.68
C GLN A 77 5.66 1.00 -2.01
N LEU A 78 5.67 1.79 -3.08
CA LEU A 78 5.19 1.32 -4.39
C LEU A 78 6.00 0.11 -4.90
N VAL A 79 7.32 0.12 -4.68
CA VAL A 79 8.18 -1.02 -5.03
C VAL A 79 7.81 -2.23 -4.18
N TRP A 80 7.65 -2.05 -2.88
CA TRP A 80 7.22 -3.13 -1.98
C TRP A 80 5.83 -3.68 -2.31
N ARG A 81 4.89 -2.81 -2.68
CA ARG A 81 3.54 -3.19 -3.14
C ARG A 81 3.59 -4.03 -4.40
N ALA A 82 4.50 -3.72 -5.33
CA ALA A 82 4.71 -4.52 -6.51
C ALA A 82 5.31 -5.89 -6.18
N LEU A 83 6.33 -5.93 -5.30
CA LEU A 83 7.01 -7.18 -4.91
C LEU A 83 6.09 -8.16 -4.17
N PHE A 84 5.26 -7.65 -3.26
CA PHE A 84 4.36 -8.46 -2.46
C PHE A 84 2.93 -8.50 -3.01
N PHE A 85 2.66 -7.87 -4.17
CA PHE A 85 1.31 -7.72 -4.73
C PHE A 85 0.27 -7.09 -3.76
N THR A 86 0.74 -6.24 -2.83
CA THR A 86 -0.04 -5.63 -1.74
C THR A 86 -0.57 -4.25 -2.08
N TRP A 87 -1.33 -4.17 -3.17
CA TRP A 87 -1.85 -2.92 -3.68
C TRP A 87 -2.98 -2.33 -2.82
N SER A 88 -3.07 -1.01 -2.79
CA SER A 88 -3.93 -0.20 -1.92
C SER A 88 -5.42 -0.50 -2.06
N PHE A 89 -5.82 -0.99 -3.23
CA PHE A 89 -7.21 -1.34 -3.52
C PHE A 89 -7.56 -2.77 -3.10
N GLY A 90 -6.66 -3.51 -2.46
CA GLY A 90 -6.96 -4.80 -1.82
C GLY A 90 -7.40 -5.94 -2.75
N PHE A 91 -7.62 -5.67 -4.03
CA PHE A 91 -8.27 -6.61 -4.96
C PHE A 91 -7.42 -7.84 -5.26
N ILE A 92 -6.08 -7.78 -5.17
CA ILE A 92 -5.25 -8.89 -5.66
C ILE A 92 -5.15 -10.04 -4.66
N PHE A 93 -5.21 -9.78 -3.35
CA PHE A 93 -5.15 -10.85 -2.34
C PHE A 93 -6.47 -11.59 -2.11
N LEU A 94 -7.62 -10.95 -2.36
CA LEU A 94 -8.92 -11.65 -2.39
C LEU A 94 -9.02 -12.60 -3.59
N ILE A 95 -8.14 -12.45 -4.58
CA ILE A 95 -8.10 -13.27 -5.80
C ILE A 95 -7.05 -14.39 -5.70
N GLU A 96 -6.10 -14.34 -4.76
CA GLU A 96 -5.18 -15.46 -4.51
C GLU A 96 -5.92 -16.75 -4.12
N SER A 97 -7.08 -16.65 -3.46
CA SER A 97 -7.93 -17.81 -3.14
C SER A 97 -8.91 -18.20 -4.24
N LEU A 98 -9.04 -17.39 -5.30
CA LEU A 98 -10.02 -17.55 -6.38
C LEU A 98 -9.32 -17.40 -7.75
N PHE A 99 -8.68 -18.50 -8.15
CA PHE A 99 -8.31 -18.83 -9.53
C PHE A 99 -7.09 -18.15 -10.18
N PHE A 100 -6.12 -19.02 -10.49
CA PHE A 100 -5.12 -18.90 -11.54
C PHE A 100 -5.62 -18.21 -12.83
N ALA A 101 -4.75 -17.36 -13.40
CA ALA A 101 -4.53 -17.13 -14.84
C ALA A 101 -5.76 -16.84 -15.75
N THR A 102 -6.82 -16.23 -15.24
CA THR A 102 -7.92 -15.76 -16.11
C THR A 102 -7.59 -14.38 -16.71
N THR A 103 -8.06 -14.11 -17.92
CA THR A 103 -7.92 -12.78 -18.57
C THR A 103 -8.39 -11.63 -17.66
N LEU A 104 -9.43 -11.88 -16.86
CA LEU A 104 -9.96 -10.93 -15.89
C LEU A 104 -8.92 -10.54 -14.83
N HIS A 105 -8.10 -11.49 -14.35
CA HIS A 105 -7.05 -11.23 -13.37
C HIS A 105 -5.99 -10.25 -13.92
N TYR A 106 -5.53 -10.45 -15.15
CA TYR A 106 -4.59 -9.54 -15.80
C TYR A 106 -5.16 -8.13 -15.98
N ILE A 107 -6.43 -8.02 -16.38
CA ILE A 107 -7.12 -6.74 -16.51
C ILE A 107 -7.19 -6.03 -15.15
N LEU A 108 -7.54 -6.75 -14.08
CA LEU A 108 -7.59 -6.20 -12.72
C LEU A 108 -6.22 -5.72 -12.23
N ILE A 109 -5.15 -6.47 -12.50
CA ILE A 109 -3.78 -6.03 -12.18
C ILE A 109 -3.45 -4.70 -12.87
N VAL A 110 -3.75 -4.60 -14.17
CA VAL A 110 -3.50 -3.37 -14.93
C VAL A 110 -4.30 -2.20 -14.36
N ILE A 111 -5.58 -2.40 -14.05
CA ILE A 111 -6.43 -1.37 -13.44
C ILE A 111 -5.86 -0.92 -12.10
N VAL A 112 -5.41 -1.85 -11.26
CA VAL A 112 -4.85 -1.54 -9.94
C VAL A 112 -3.54 -0.76 -10.06
N ILE A 113 -2.65 -1.14 -10.98
CA ILE A 113 -1.41 -0.39 -11.25
C ILE A 113 -1.74 1.03 -11.71
N VAL A 114 -2.68 1.18 -12.65
CA VAL A 114 -3.12 2.51 -13.14
C VAL A 114 -3.71 3.34 -11.99
N ALA A 115 -4.51 2.73 -11.11
CA ALA A 115 -5.08 3.41 -9.96
C ALA A 115 -4.02 3.87 -8.95
N GLU A 116 -2.97 3.09 -8.74
CA GLU A 116 -1.84 3.43 -7.86
C GLU A 116 -0.97 4.55 -8.46
N LEU A 117 -0.73 4.53 -9.77
CA LEU A 117 -0.07 5.62 -10.46
C LEU A 117 -0.90 6.91 -10.39
N ALA A 118 -2.22 6.82 -10.59
CA ALA A 118 -3.12 7.96 -10.43
C ALA A 118 -3.07 8.51 -8.99
N ARG A 119 -3.06 7.63 -7.98
CA ARG A 119 -2.88 8.00 -6.57
C ARG A 119 -1.57 8.74 -6.35
N LEU A 120 -0.45 8.24 -6.88
CA LEU A 120 0.85 8.89 -6.80
C LEU A 120 0.81 10.31 -7.41
N THR A 121 0.29 10.45 -8.64
CA THR A 121 0.19 11.74 -9.33
C THR A 121 -0.67 12.74 -8.55
N MET A 122 -1.82 12.29 -8.01
CA MET A 122 -2.68 13.12 -7.18
C MET A 122 -1.96 13.56 -5.90
N ASN A 123 -1.25 12.65 -5.24
CA ASN A 123 -0.46 12.95 -4.04
C ASN A 123 0.61 14.01 -4.34
N ILE A 124 1.36 13.90 -5.44
CA ILE A 124 2.35 14.90 -5.86
C ILE A 124 1.69 16.25 -6.11
N LYS A 125 0.57 16.28 -6.84
CA LYS A 125 -0.14 17.51 -7.17
C LYS A 125 -0.63 18.24 -5.90
N ILE A 126 -1.28 17.51 -4.99
CA ILE A 126 -1.82 18.08 -3.75
C ILE A 126 -0.68 18.63 -2.88
N GLN A 127 0.45 17.93 -2.79
CA GLN A 127 1.61 18.39 -2.02
C GLN A 127 2.24 19.65 -2.62
N LYS A 128 2.43 19.71 -3.95
CA LYS A 128 2.90 20.93 -4.64
C LYS A 128 2.00 22.12 -4.38
N GLU A 129 0.67 21.93 -4.47
CA GLU A 129 -0.31 22.97 -4.20
C GLU A 129 -0.29 23.43 -2.72
N MET A 130 -0.08 22.51 -1.77
CA MET A 130 0.06 22.84 -0.35
C MET A 130 1.32 23.66 -0.07
N LYS A 131 2.45 23.30 -0.69
CA LYS A 131 3.70 24.03 -0.54
C LYS A 131 3.59 25.45 -1.08
N ASN A 132 3.01 25.63 -2.27
CA ASN A 132 2.80 26.95 -2.87
C ASN A 132 1.86 27.82 -2.02
N ASN A 133 0.79 27.25 -1.45
CA ASN A 133 -0.12 28.02 -0.59
C ASN A 133 0.50 28.44 0.75
N LYS A 134 1.47 27.69 1.29
CA LYS A 134 2.21 28.08 2.50
C LYS A 134 3.24 29.18 2.26
N LEU A 135 3.70 29.37 1.03
CA LEU A 135 4.65 30.41 0.64
C LEU A 135 3.96 31.76 0.35
N ASN A 136 2.63 31.79 0.29
CA ASN A 136 1.80 32.97 0.03
C ASN A 136 1.17 33.57 1.31
N ILE A 137 1.68 33.19 2.48
CA ILE A 137 1.31 33.73 3.81
C ILE A 137 2.60 34.24 4.46
#